data_AF-A0A7D3XCD0-F1
#
_entry.id   AF-A0A7D3XCD0-F1
#
_cell.length_a   1.000
_cell.length_b   1.000
_cell.length_c   1.000
_cell.angle_alpha   90.00
_cell.angle_beta   90.00
_cell.angle_gamma   90.00
#
_symmetry.space_group_name_H-M   'P 1'
#
loop_
_entity.id
_entity.type
_entity.pdbx_description
1 polymer ?
#
loop_
_entity_poly.entity_id
_entity_poly.type
_entity_poly.pdbx_seq_one_letter_code
_entity_poly.pdbx_strand_id
1 'polypeptide(L)'
;MTNFWIILLEIIIALLGAYLVYYARQKGKNQADKEDLKKITETVEDVKQKYTEENELLRANLNILASKKNLLFNEEKEAIINYFGQLNKWIWDGLNVQIVEYNHANFQELSDRLIKMRDDYNKTNIEFSKVQLLVKNEELIQIGHETNLKTLELHHFKESIIQRLQRVLSWEKIMVDQITSKDFDFSKLSVDVKNFYQNQAKEREADKKAIIDEYFAKNQDYFSPAIELRNKFKDLGKKYLNE
;
A
#
# COMPACT_ATOMS: atom_id res chain seq x y z
N MET A 1 54.94 4.76 103.13
CA MET A 1 54.42 5.74 102.15
C MET A 1 54.63 5.32 100.69
N THR A 2 55.61 4.48 100.38
CA THR A 2 55.90 3.99 99.01
C THR A 2 54.80 3.10 98.40
N ASN A 3 54.14 2.23 99.18
CA ASN A 3 53.11 1.32 98.65
C ASN A 3 51.81 2.01 98.17
N PHE A 4 51.43 3.14 98.76
CA PHE A 4 50.21 3.87 98.37
C PHE A 4 50.35 4.51 96.99
N TRP A 5 51.52 5.08 96.70
CA TRP A 5 51.82 5.66 95.39
C TRP A 5 51.89 4.62 94.28
N ILE A 6 52.36 3.39 94.58
CA ILE A 6 52.38 2.27 93.63
C ILE A 6 50.96 1.84 93.27
N ILE A 7 50.07 1.67 94.26
CA ILE A 7 48.66 1.30 94.04
C ILE A 7 47.91 2.40 93.26
N LEU A 8 48.16 3.67 93.57
CA LEU A 8 47.58 4.79 92.83
C LEU A 8 48.04 4.80 91.36
N LEU A 9 49.33 4.50 91.13
CA LEU A 9 49.90 4.38 89.78
C LEU A 9 49.26 3.22 89.02
N GLU A 10 49.06 2.06 89.65
CA GLU A 10 48.39 0.89 89.06
C GLU A 10 46.94 1.21 88.66
N ILE A 11 46.19 1.94 89.50
CA ILE A 11 44.81 2.37 89.19
C ILE A 11 44.80 3.33 88.00
N ILE A 12 45.74 4.28 87.93
CA ILE A 12 45.84 5.22 86.81
C ILE A 12 46.20 4.48 85.52
N ILE A 13 47.12 3.51 85.57
CA ILE A 13 47.48 2.67 84.43
C ILE A 13 46.28 1.82 83.98
N ALA A 14 45.50 1.27 84.90
CA ALA A 14 44.29 0.52 84.59
C ALA A 14 43.20 1.38 83.93
N LEU A 15 42.98 2.61 84.42
CA LEU A 15 42.04 3.57 83.84
C LEU A 15 42.48 4.05 82.44
N LEU A 16 43.77 4.33 82.25
CA LEU A 16 44.34 4.65 80.94
C LEU A 16 44.21 3.48 79.97
N GLY A 17 44.45 2.25 80.43
CA GLY A 17 44.26 1.04 79.64
C GLY A 17 42.80 0.86 79.20
N ALA A 18 41.85 1.01 80.13
CA ALA A 18 40.42 0.93 79.83
C ALA A 18 39.95 2.03 78.85
N TYR A 19 40.45 3.27 79.02
CA TYR A 19 40.17 4.39 78.12
C TYR A 19 40.72 4.14 76.71
N LEU A 20 41.97 3.66 76.59
CA LEU A 20 42.57 3.32 75.29
C LEU A 20 41.83 2.19 74.58
N VAL A 21 41.38 1.15 75.31
CA VAL A 21 40.56 0.06 74.75
C VAL A 21 39.20 0.59 74.29
N TYR A 22 38.55 1.45 75.07
CA TYR A 22 37.29 2.10 74.67
C TYR A 22 37.46 2.98 73.43
N TYR A 23 38.49 3.82 73.39
CA TYR A 23 38.81 4.67 72.25
C TYR A 23 39.15 3.86 71.00
N ALA A 24 39.94 2.79 71.13
CA ALA A 24 40.25 1.88 70.04
C ALA A 24 38.99 1.19 69.49
N ARG A 25 38.07 0.77 70.37
CA ARG A 25 36.75 0.22 69.97
C ARG A 25 35.89 1.24 69.23
N GLN A 26 35.78 2.47 69.74
CA GLN A 26 35.00 3.53 69.10
C GLN A 26 35.60 3.94 67.75
N LYS A 27 36.93 4.02 67.65
CA LYS A 27 37.63 4.31 66.39
C LYS A 27 37.44 3.18 65.38
N GLY A 28 37.52 1.92 65.81
CA GLY A 28 37.23 0.75 64.98
C GLY A 28 35.79 0.73 64.48
N LYS A 29 34.81 1.05 65.36
CA LYS A 29 33.40 1.16 65.01
C LYS A 29 33.14 2.27 63.98
N ASN A 30 33.69 3.46 64.20
CA ASN A 30 33.57 4.58 63.26
C ASN A 30 34.22 4.29 61.90
N GLN A 31 35.28 3.47 61.87
CA GLN A 31 35.91 3.05 60.63
C GLN A 31 35.06 2.03 59.88
N ALA A 32 34.50 1.04 60.58
CA ALA A 32 33.54 0.09 60.00
C ALA A 32 32.29 0.79 59.46
N ASP A 33 31.70 1.72 60.22
CA ASP A 33 30.53 2.50 59.80
C ASP A 33 30.82 3.33 58.53
N LYS A 34 32.04 3.88 58.41
CA LYS A 34 32.48 4.62 57.20
C LYS A 34 32.63 3.70 56.00
N GLU A 35 33.19 2.51 56.18
CA GLU A 35 33.32 1.52 55.10
C GLU A 35 31.96 1.02 54.63
N ASP A 36 31.04 0.76 55.56
CA ASP A 36 29.66 0.36 55.25
C ASP A 36 28.89 1.46 54.49
N LEU A 37 28.98 2.72 54.97
CA LEU A 37 28.40 3.89 54.27
C LEU A 37 28.96 4.05 52.86
N LYS A 38 30.27 3.86 52.69
CA LYS A 38 30.92 3.93 51.38
C LYS A 38 30.37 2.85 50.45
N LYS A 39 30.30 1.60 50.92
CA LYS A 39 29.80 0.46 50.14
C LYS A 39 28.33 0.61 49.76
N ILE A 40 27.49 1.10 50.68
CA ILE A 40 26.09 1.41 50.40
C ILE A 40 25.99 2.51 49.33
N THR A 41 26.79 3.57 49.46
CA THR A 41 26.79 4.68 48.48
C THR A 41 27.22 4.20 47.10
N GLU A 42 28.29 3.41 46.99
CA GLU A 42 28.74 2.79 45.74
C GLU A 42 27.65 1.90 45.13
N THR A 43 26.96 1.11 45.95
CA THR A 43 25.85 0.25 45.50
C THR A 43 24.66 1.07 45.00
N VAL A 44 24.31 2.15 45.69
CA VAL A 44 23.21 3.04 45.28
C VAL A 44 23.54 3.74 43.97
N GLU A 45 24.77 4.23 43.79
CA GLU A 45 25.20 4.85 42.54
C GLU A 45 25.29 3.84 41.39
N ASP A 46 25.79 2.62 41.62
CA ASP A 46 25.78 1.54 40.62
C ASP A 46 24.35 1.17 40.19
N VAL A 47 23.43 1.04 41.15
CA VAL A 47 22.01 0.78 40.86
C VAL A 47 21.37 1.94 40.08
N LYS A 48 21.63 3.20 40.46
CA LYS A 48 21.14 4.37 39.72
C LYS A 48 21.70 4.41 38.30
N GLN A 49 22.98 4.11 38.13
CA GLN A 49 23.63 4.06 36.83
C GLN A 49 22.99 2.99 35.95
N LYS A 50 22.83 1.76 36.45
CA LYS A 50 22.12 0.68 35.75
C LYS A 50 20.70 1.07 35.34
N TYR A 51 19.92 1.66 36.24
CA TYR A 51 18.58 2.12 35.89
C TYR A 51 18.57 3.27 34.89
N THR A 52 19.61 4.10 34.86
CA THR A 52 19.76 5.16 33.85
C THR A 52 20.06 4.55 32.48
N GLU A 53 21.02 3.63 32.43
CA GLU A 53 21.39 2.90 31.20
C GLU A 53 20.20 2.10 30.64
N GLU A 54 19.47 1.36 31.50
CA GLU A 54 18.27 0.62 31.11
C GLU A 54 17.17 1.56 30.58
N ASN A 55 16.95 2.72 31.22
CA ASN A 55 15.97 3.70 30.76
C ASN A 55 16.35 4.31 29.41
N GLU A 56 17.63 4.63 29.19
CA GLU A 56 18.11 5.14 27.92
C GLU A 56 17.94 4.10 26.80
N LEU A 57 18.25 2.84 27.08
CA LEU A 57 18.06 1.73 26.15
C LEU A 57 16.58 1.50 25.82
N LEU A 58 15.70 1.52 26.83
CA LEU A 58 14.25 1.42 26.63
C LEU A 58 13.71 2.57 25.79
N ARG A 59 14.14 3.81 26.06
CA ARG A 59 13.74 4.99 25.27
C ARG A 59 14.23 4.89 23.82
N ALA A 60 15.46 4.46 23.60
CA ALA A 60 16.01 4.24 22.26
C ALA A 60 15.20 3.18 21.49
N ASN A 61 14.88 2.05 22.13
CA ASN A 61 14.07 0.99 21.54
C ASN A 61 12.64 1.44 21.22
N LEU A 62 12.01 2.19 22.13
CA LEU A 62 10.68 2.78 21.89
C LEU A 62 10.70 3.74 20.69
N ASN A 63 11.73 4.58 20.58
CA ASN A 63 11.88 5.50 19.45
C ASN A 63 12.02 4.75 18.12
N ILE A 64 12.82 3.68 18.09
CA ILE A 64 12.97 2.83 16.90
C ILE A 64 11.63 2.18 16.53
N LEU A 65 10.90 1.65 17.51
CA LEU A 65 9.61 0.99 17.27
C LEU A 65 8.54 1.98 16.80
N ALA A 66 8.48 3.17 17.40
CA ALA A 66 7.59 4.24 16.96
C ALA A 66 7.92 4.70 15.54
N SER A 67 9.20 4.87 15.21
CA SER A 67 9.65 5.22 13.86
C SER A 67 9.25 4.16 12.83
N LYS A 68 9.50 2.88 13.12
CA LYS A 68 9.07 1.77 12.25
C LYS A 68 7.56 1.73 12.06
N LYS A 69 6.79 1.94 13.12
CA LYS A 69 5.32 1.97 13.05
C LYS A 69 4.83 3.12 12.17
N ASN A 70 5.38 4.32 12.34
CA ASN A 70 5.02 5.48 11.53
C ASN A 70 5.39 5.29 10.05
N LEU A 71 6.55 4.70 9.76
CA LEU A 71 6.96 4.40 8.40
C LEU A 71 6.00 3.38 7.75
N LEU A 72 5.69 2.29 8.45
CA LEU A 72 4.72 1.31 7.96
C LEU A 72 3.35 1.93 7.69
N PHE A 73 2.84 2.76 8.61
CA PHE A 73 1.56 3.45 8.44
C PHE A 73 1.56 4.37 7.22
N ASN A 74 2.67 5.08 6.96
CA ASN A 74 2.80 5.91 5.77
C ASN A 74 2.79 5.07 4.48
N GLU A 75 3.52 3.95 4.46
CA GLU A 75 3.53 3.03 3.32
C GLU A 75 2.15 2.40 3.05
N GLU A 76 1.43 2.01 4.10
CA GLU A 76 0.03 1.54 4.01
C GLU A 76 -0.87 2.60 3.36
N LYS A 77 -0.74 3.86 3.81
CA LYS A 77 -1.51 4.98 3.27
C LYS A 77 -1.22 5.22 1.79
N GLU A 78 0.06 5.27 1.42
CA GLU A 78 0.48 5.46 0.04
C GLU A 78 -0.01 4.30 -0.85
N ALA A 79 0.05 3.05 -0.37
CA ALA A 79 -0.45 1.91 -1.12
C ALA A 79 -1.96 2.04 -1.43
N ILE A 80 -2.77 2.43 -0.44
CA ILE A 80 -4.22 2.62 -0.62
C ILE A 80 -4.49 3.74 -1.63
N ILE A 81 -3.80 4.88 -1.50
CA ILE A 81 -3.98 6.04 -2.38
C ILE A 81 -3.57 5.71 -3.81
N ASN A 82 -2.41 5.07 -4.00
CA ASN A 82 -1.89 4.72 -5.32
C ASN A 82 -2.77 3.68 -6.02
N TYR A 83 -3.22 2.64 -5.29
CA TYR A 83 -4.19 1.70 -5.83
C TYR A 83 -5.49 2.39 -6.24
N PHE A 84 -6.05 3.24 -5.39
CA PHE A 84 -7.28 3.95 -5.71
C PHE A 84 -7.11 4.89 -6.91
N GLY A 85 -5.98 5.59 -7.02
CA GLY A 85 -5.66 6.43 -8.17
C GLY A 85 -5.59 5.63 -9.46
N GLN A 86 -4.89 4.49 -9.45
CA GLN A 86 -4.72 3.64 -10.63
C GLN A 86 -6.02 2.90 -11.01
N LEU A 87 -6.84 2.49 -10.04
CA LEU A 87 -8.18 1.96 -10.27
C LEU A 87 -9.06 2.99 -10.98
N ASN A 88 -9.04 4.25 -10.52
CA ASN A 88 -9.77 5.33 -11.18
C ASN A 88 -9.30 5.56 -12.62
N LYS A 89 -7.99 5.56 -12.83
CA LYS A 89 -7.42 5.67 -14.16
C LYS A 89 -7.90 4.53 -15.07
N TRP A 90 -7.90 3.30 -14.58
CA TRP A 90 -8.40 2.17 -15.36
C TRP A 90 -9.88 2.34 -15.74
N ILE A 91 -10.74 2.69 -14.79
CA ILE A 91 -12.18 2.87 -15.04
C ILE A 91 -12.47 4.06 -15.97
N TRP A 92 -11.91 5.24 -15.66
CA TRP A 92 -12.29 6.49 -16.32
C TRP A 92 -11.47 6.80 -17.58
N ASP A 93 -10.19 6.41 -17.62
CA ASP A 93 -9.34 6.66 -18.79
C ASP A 93 -9.26 5.42 -19.68
N GLY A 94 -9.15 4.23 -19.08
CA GLY A 94 -9.05 2.98 -19.82
C GLY A 94 -10.37 2.59 -20.46
N LEU A 95 -11.45 2.53 -19.66
CA LEU A 95 -12.72 1.91 -20.06
C LEU A 95 -13.78 2.88 -20.62
N ASN A 96 -13.53 4.19 -20.57
CA ASN A 96 -14.42 5.21 -21.15
C ASN A 96 -14.20 5.39 -22.67
N VAL A 97 -14.84 4.54 -23.48
CA VAL A 97 -14.65 4.49 -24.93
C VAL A 97 -15.85 5.10 -25.65
N GLN A 98 -15.62 6.11 -26.49
CA GLN A 98 -16.64 6.68 -27.36
C GLN A 98 -16.75 5.88 -28.66
N ILE A 99 -17.40 4.73 -28.59
CA ILE A 99 -17.43 3.75 -29.70
C ILE A 99 -18.00 4.30 -31.02
N VAL A 100 -18.85 5.34 -30.96
CA VAL A 100 -19.49 5.95 -32.14
C VAL A 100 -18.56 6.89 -32.92
N GLU A 101 -17.45 7.32 -32.33
CA GLU A 101 -16.47 8.21 -32.98
C GLU A 101 -15.54 7.46 -33.93
N TYR A 102 -15.54 6.13 -33.86
CA TYR A 102 -14.70 5.29 -34.70
C TYR A 102 -15.38 4.93 -36.02
N ASN A 103 -14.61 5.02 -37.09
CA ASN A 103 -14.98 4.70 -38.46
C ASN A 103 -13.77 4.08 -39.19
N HIS A 104 -13.94 3.76 -40.48
CA HIS A 104 -12.90 3.15 -41.29
C HIS A 104 -11.61 4.00 -41.44
N ALA A 105 -11.63 5.30 -41.16
CA ALA A 105 -10.45 6.16 -41.25
C ALA A 105 -9.59 6.15 -39.98
N ASN A 106 -10.18 5.95 -38.79
CA ASN A 106 -9.48 6.01 -37.50
C ASN A 106 -9.52 4.69 -36.70
N PHE A 107 -10.01 3.59 -37.28
CA PHE A 107 -10.12 2.29 -36.62
C PHE A 107 -8.80 1.74 -36.04
N GLN A 108 -7.65 2.20 -36.53
CA GLN A 108 -6.33 1.78 -36.03
C GLN A 108 -6.09 2.23 -34.59
N GLU A 109 -6.68 3.36 -34.18
CA GLU A 109 -6.62 3.88 -32.80
C GLU A 109 -7.27 2.92 -31.78
N LEU A 110 -8.15 2.01 -32.24
CA LEU A 110 -8.74 0.98 -31.38
C LEU A 110 -7.68 0.00 -30.85
N SER A 111 -6.62 -0.29 -31.61
CA SER A 111 -5.49 -1.11 -31.14
C SER A 111 -4.77 -0.45 -29.98
N ASP A 112 -4.44 0.83 -30.12
CA ASP A 112 -3.77 1.61 -29.08
C ASP A 112 -4.65 1.69 -27.83
N ARG A 113 -5.97 1.79 -28.02
CA ARG A 113 -6.93 1.77 -26.92
C ARG A 113 -6.93 0.45 -26.15
N LEU A 114 -6.90 -0.68 -26.85
CA LEU A 114 -6.81 -2.01 -26.22
C LEU A 114 -5.51 -2.17 -25.42
N ILE A 115 -4.39 -1.68 -25.96
CA ILE A 115 -3.10 -1.70 -25.26
C ILE A 115 -3.19 -0.87 -23.98
N LYS A 116 -3.70 0.37 -24.06
CA LYS A 116 -3.87 1.24 -22.89
C LYS A 116 -4.75 0.60 -21.82
N MET A 117 -5.88 -0.01 -22.21
CA MET A 117 -6.77 -0.72 -21.29
C MET A 117 -6.03 -1.83 -20.52
N ARG A 118 -5.20 -2.62 -21.23
CA ARG A 118 -4.41 -3.71 -20.64
C ARG A 118 -3.32 -3.18 -19.71
N ASP A 119 -2.65 -2.10 -20.09
CA ASP A 119 -1.62 -1.47 -19.26
C ASP A 119 -2.20 -0.91 -17.97
N ASP A 120 -3.35 -0.25 -18.02
CA ASP A 120 -4.02 0.29 -16.85
C ASP A 120 -4.52 -0.82 -15.91
N TYR A 121 -5.01 -1.95 -16.46
CA TYR A 121 -5.32 -3.15 -15.69
C TYR A 121 -4.09 -3.71 -14.96
N ASN A 122 -2.98 -3.93 -15.69
CA ASN A 122 -1.75 -4.49 -15.13
C ASN A 122 -1.19 -3.60 -14.01
N LYS A 123 -1.16 -2.28 -14.21
CA LYS A 123 -0.73 -1.31 -13.20
C LYS A 123 -1.63 -1.35 -11.97
N THR A 124 -2.96 -1.45 -12.17
CA THR A 124 -3.91 -1.55 -11.04
C THR A 124 -3.64 -2.79 -10.20
N ASN A 125 -3.38 -3.94 -10.83
CA ASN A 125 -3.05 -5.18 -10.10
C ASN A 125 -1.73 -5.11 -9.33
N ILE A 126 -0.72 -4.41 -9.88
CA ILE A 126 0.55 -4.19 -9.17
C ILE A 126 0.31 -3.33 -7.92
N GLU A 127 -0.42 -2.22 -8.04
CA GLU A 127 -0.74 -1.38 -6.88
C GLU A 127 -1.62 -2.11 -5.86
N PHE A 128 -2.58 -2.93 -6.33
CA PHE A 128 -3.40 -3.75 -5.42
C PHE A 128 -2.57 -4.79 -4.68
N SER A 129 -1.59 -5.42 -5.33
CA SER A 129 -0.66 -6.35 -4.67
C SER A 129 0.09 -5.68 -3.50
N LYS A 130 0.42 -4.39 -3.62
CA LYS A 130 1.04 -3.62 -2.51
C LYS A 130 0.05 -3.44 -1.36
N VAL A 131 -1.21 -3.13 -1.65
CA VAL A 131 -2.28 -3.08 -0.63
C VAL A 131 -2.38 -4.42 0.10
N GLN A 132 -2.41 -5.54 -0.63
CA GLN A 132 -2.49 -6.88 -0.03
C GLN A 132 -1.27 -7.23 0.85
N LEU A 133 -0.10 -6.69 0.53
CA LEU A 133 1.13 -6.95 1.28
C LEU A 133 1.23 -6.09 2.54
N LEU A 134 0.83 -4.82 2.45
CA LEU A 134 1.09 -3.81 3.48
C LEU A 134 -0.09 -3.60 4.41
N VAL A 135 -1.32 -3.62 3.89
CA VAL A 135 -2.52 -3.28 4.64
C VAL A 135 -3.05 -4.50 5.38
N LYS A 136 -3.38 -4.32 6.66
CA LYS A 136 -3.88 -5.42 7.50
C LYS A 136 -5.40 -5.56 7.54
N ASN A 137 -6.12 -4.54 7.07
CA ASN A 137 -7.57 -4.54 7.07
C ASN A 137 -8.11 -5.51 6.00
N GLU A 138 -8.60 -6.68 6.44
CA GLU A 138 -9.11 -7.73 5.56
C GLU A 138 -10.34 -7.29 4.77
N GLU A 139 -11.23 -6.50 5.37
CA GLU A 139 -12.43 -5.97 4.70
C GLU A 139 -12.06 -5.06 3.53
N LEU A 140 -11.04 -4.20 3.72
CA LEU A 140 -10.52 -3.31 2.68
C LEU A 140 -9.85 -4.10 1.54
N ILE A 141 -9.13 -5.17 1.87
CA ILE A 141 -8.56 -6.07 0.86
C ILE A 141 -9.68 -6.77 0.08
N GLN A 142 -10.69 -7.31 0.77
CA GLN A 142 -11.79 -8.02 0.14
C GLN A 142 -12.57 -7.11 -0.81
N ILE A 143 -12.97 -5.92 -0.36
CA ILE A 143 -13.72 -4.98 -1.21
C ILE A 143 -12.87 -4.51 -2.41
N GLY A 144 -11.56 -4.36 -2.24
CA GLY A 144 -10.65 -4.06 -3.36
C GLY A 144 -10.58 -5.20 -4.38
N HIS A 145 -10.55 -6.46 -3.92
CA HIS A 145 -10.59 -7.63 -4.79
C HIS A 145 -11.91 -7.71 -5.58
N GLU A 146 -13.05 -7.57 -4.89
CA GLU A 146 -14.37 -7.54 -5.52
C GLU A 146 -14.49 -6.39 -6.55
N THR A 147 -13.95 -5.22 -6.22
CA THR A 147 -13.90 -4.07 -7.13
C THR A 147 -13.09 -4.39 -8.38
N ASN A 148 -11.92 -5.02 -8.25
CA ASN A 148 -11.09 -5.42 -9.39
C ASN A 148 -11.82 -6.45 -10.27
N LEU A 149 -12.52 -7.42 -9.68
CA LEU A 149 -13.30 -8.40 -10.43
C LEU A 149 -14.40 -7.75 -11.25
N LYS A 150 -15.21 -6.86 -10.67
CA LYS A 150 -16.26 -6.15 -11.42
C LYS A 150 -15.70 -5.20 -12.47
N THR A 151 -14.56 -4.57 -12.20
CA THR A 151 -13.88 -3.74 -13.19
C THR A 151 -13.31 -4.59 -14.34
N LEU A 152 -12.86 -5.82 -14.05
CA LEU A 152 -12.38 -6.76 -15.06
C LEU A 152 -13.53 -7.29 -15.94
N GLU A 153 -14.71 -7.56 -15.37
CA GLU A 153 -15.92 -7.88 -16.13
C GLU A 153 -16.26 -6.75 -17.13
N LEU A 154 -16.24 -5.50 -16.66
CA LEU A 154 -16.40 -4.31 -17.52
C LEU A 154 -15.30 -4.25 -18.58
N HIS A 155 -14.04 -4.51 -18.23
CA HIS A 155 -12.92 -4.53 -19.17
C HIS A 155 -13.18 -5.53 -20.30
N HIS A 156 -13.49 -6.78 -19.99
CA HIS A 156 -13.72 -7.81 -20.99
C HIS A 156 -14.92 -7.49 -21.89
N PHE A 157 -15.98 -6.91 -21.32
CA PHE A 157 -17.10 -6.39 -22.11
C PHE A 157 -16.63 -5.33 -23.13
N LYS A 158 -15.88 -4.32 -22.67
CA LYS A 158 -15.36 -3.24 -23.53
C LYS A 158 -14.40 -3.76 -24.59
N GLU A 159 -13.49 -4.65 -24.22
CA GLU A 159 -12.52 -5.28 -25.11
C GLU A 159 -13.24 -6.04 -26.23
N SER A 160 -14.26 -6.84 -25.90
CA SER A 160 -15.07 -7.58 -26.87
C SER A 160 -15.76 -6.64 -27.88
N ILE A 161 -16.38 -5.55 -27.40
CA ILE A 161 -17.01 -4.55 -28.25
C ILE A 161 -15.99 -3.89 -29.18
N ILE A 162 -14.85 -3.44 -28.65
CA ILE A 162 -13.80 -2.78 -29.41
C ILE A 162 -13.24 -3.71 -30.49
N GLN A 163 -12.92 -4.96 -30.15
CA GLN A 163 -12.38 -5.91 -31.11
C GLN A 163 -13.37 -6.23 -32.23
N ARG A 164 -14.66 -6.37 -31.91
CA ARG A 164 -15.72 -6.58 -32.92
C ARG A 164 -15.85 -5.38 -33.84
N LEU A 165 -15.88 -4.17 -33.26
CA LEU A 165 -15.95 -2.93 -34.02
C LEU A 165 -14.73 -2.77 -34.94
N GLN A 166 -13.54 -3.00 -34.42
CA GLN A 166 -12.29 -2.92 -35.19
C GLN A 166 -12.31 -3.85 -36.40
N ARG A 167 -12.80 -5.08 -36.26
CA ARG A 167 -12.94 -6.02 -37.39
C ARG A 167 -13.87 -5.48 -38.47
N VAL A 168 -15.02 -4.93 -38.08
CA VAL A 168 -16.00 -4.34 -39.03
C VAL A 168 -15.39 -3.14 -39.75
N LEU A 169 -14.81 -2.19 -39.01
CA LEU A 169 -14.23 -0.98 -39.58
C LEU A 169 -12.98 -1.26 -40.43
N SER A 170 -12.17 -2.25 -40.07
CA SER A 170 -11.04 -2.69 -40.88
C SER A 170 -11.50 -3.26 -42.23
N TRP A 171 -12.63 -3.98 -42.24
CA TRP A 171 -13.20 -4.48 -43.48
C TRP A 171 -13.76 -3.32 -44.33
N GLU A 172 -14.49 -2.37 -43.71
CA GLU A 172 -14.95 -1.15 -44.38
C GLU A 172 -13.78 -0.41 -45.05
N LYS A 173 -12.64 -0.30 -44.36
CA LYS A 173 -11.43 0.33 -44.90
C LYS A 173 -10.89 -0.39 -46.13
N ILE A 174 -10.72 -1.72 -46.05
CA ILE A 174 -10.25 -2.53 -47.18
C ILE A 174 -11.17 -2.35 -48.39
N MET A 175 -12.48 -2.35 -48.16
CA MET A 175 -13.45 -2.11 -49.21
C MET A 175 -13.30 -0.72 -49.83
N VAL A 176 -13.35 0.34 -49.03
CA VAL A 176 -13.19 1.73 -49.50
C VAL A 176 -11.91 1.89 -50.32
N ASP A 177 -10.79 1.31 -49.86
CA ASP A 177 -9.50 1.40 -50.55
C ASP A 177 -9.51 0.64 -51.89
N GLN A 178 -10.16 -0.52 -51.95
CA GLN A 178 -10.36 -1.24 -53.22
C GLN A 178 -11.23 -0.44 -54.20
N ILE A 179 -12.33 0.17 -53.73
CA ILE A 179 -13.23 0.98 -54.58
C ILE A 179 -12.55 2.23 -55.11
N THR A 180 -11.75 2.89 -54.27
CA THR A 180 -11.10 4.15 -54.60
C THR A 180 -9.76 3.98 -55.31
N SER A 181 -9.27 2.74 -55.46
CA SER A 181 -8.07 2.46 -56.24
C SER A 181 -8.29 2.77 -57.71
N LYS A 182 -7.33 3.46 -58.35
CA LYS A 182 -7.42 3.91 -59.75
C LYS A 182 -7.56 2.78 -60.76
N ASP A 183 -7.25 1.55 -60.36
CA ASP A 183 -7.22 0.37 -61.21
C ASP A 183 -8.49 -0.50 -61.08
N PHE A 184 -9.40 -0.18 -60.16
CA PHE A 184 -10.61 -0.99 -59.92
C PHE A 184 -11.84 -0.42 -60.63
N ASP A 185 -12.23 -1.07 -61.73
CA ASP A 185 -13.42 -0.70 -62.49
C ASP A 185 -14.64 -1.51 -62.05
N PHE A 186 -15.45 -0.93 -61.16
CA PHE A 186 -16.70 -1.54 -60.67
C PHE A 186 -17.66 -1.95 -61.78
N SER A 187 -17.62 -1.28 -62.94
CA SER A 187 -18.54 -1.58 -64.05
C SER A 187 -18.27 -2.97 -64.64
N LYS A 188 -17.01 -3.43 -64.60
CA LYS A 188 -16.54 -4.71 -65.16
C LYS A 188 -16.79 -5.93 -64.26
N LEU A 189 -17.24 -5.73 -63.02
CA LEU A 189 -17.60 -6.85 -62.14
C LEU A 189 -18.86 -7.55 -62.64
N SER A 190 -18.88 -8.88 -62.52
CA SER A 190 -20.10 -9.66 -62.76
C SER A 190 -21.21 -9.27 -61.77
N VAL A 191 -22.46 -9.53 -62.16
CA VAL A 191 -23.62 -9.28 -61.30
C VAL A 191 -23.50 -10.02 -59.97
N ASP A 192 -23.01 -11.27 -59.98
CA ASP A 192 -22.83 -12.08 -58.78
C ASP A 192 -21.82 -11.47 -57.81
N VAL A 193 -20.71 -10.93 -58.33
CA VAL A 193 -19.69 -10.28 -57.51
C VAL A 193 -20.20 -8.96 -56.93
N LYS A 194 -20.94 -8.16 -57.73
CA LYS A 194 -21.61 -6.94 -57.23
C LYS A 194 -22.60 -7.26 -56.11
N ASN A 195 -23.43 -8.29 -56.30
CA ASN A 195 -24.39 -8.73 -55.30
C ASN A 195 -23.70 -9.23 -54.03
N PHE A 196 -22.60 -9.98 -54.15
CA PHE A 196 -21.79 -10.43 -53.02
C PHE A 196 -21.31 -9.24 -52.17
N TYR A 197 -20.69 -8.23 -52.78
CA TYR A 197 -20.19 -7.06 -52.06
C TYR A 197 -21.32 -6.22 -51.44
N GLN A 198 -22.44 -6.05 -52.14
CA GLN A 198 -23.61 -5.34 -51.61
C GLN A 198 -24.22 -6.05 -50.40
N ASN A 199 -24.30 -7.38 -50.44
CA ASN A 199 -24.80 -8.16 -49.31
C ASN A 199 -23.83 -8.09 -48.12
N GLN A 200 -22.52 -8.23 -48.36
CA GLN A 200 -21.52 -8.06 -47.31
C GLN A 200 -21.57 -6.66 -46.68
N ALA A 201 -21.71 -5.60 -47.47
CA ALA A 201 -21.85 -4.25 -46.93
C ALA A 201 -23.09 -4.10 -46.03
N LYS A 202 -24.24 -4.65 -46.44
CA LYS A 202 -25.47 -4.65 -45.62
C LYS A 202 -25.31 -5.43 -44.32
N GLU A 203 -24.69 -6.62 -44.38
CA GLU A 203 -24.41 -7.44 -43.20
C GLU A 203 -23.51 -6.68 -42.21
N ARG A 204 -22.48 -5.99 -42.70
CA ARG A 204 -21.53 -5.24 -41.85
C ARG A 204 -22.11 -3.99 -41.22
N GLU A 205 -22.97 -3.26 -41.93
CA GLU A 205 -23.72 -2.15 -41.34
C GLU A 205 -24.68 -2.63 -40.25
N ALA A 206 -25.34 -3.78 -40.46
CA ALA A 206 -26.16 -4.41 -39.43
C ALA A 206 -25.32 -4.86 -38.22
N ASP A 207 -24.15 -5.47 -38.45
CA ASP A 207 -23.21 -5.86 -37.39
C ASP A 207 -22.76 -4.65 -36.57
N LYS A 208 -22.35 -3.56 -37.24
CA LYS A 208 -21.91 -2.32 -36.61
C LYS A 208 -23.00 -1.72 -35.73
N LYS A 209 -24.22 -1.62 -36.27
CA LYS A 209 -25.38 -1.16 -35.52
C LYS A 209 -25.64 -2.04 -34.31
N ALA A 210 -25.64 -3.36 -34.47
CA ALA A 210 -25.84 -4.30 -33.37
C ALA A 210 -24.76 -4.17 -32.27
N ILE A 211 -23.51 -3.93 -32.64
CA ILE A 211 -22.41 -3.67 -31.69
C ILE A 211 -22.66 -2.38 -30.91
N ILE A 212 -23.07 -1.31 -31.58
CA ILE A 212 -23.37 -0.02 -30.95
C ILE A 212 -24.58 -0.14 -30.01
N ASP A 213 -25.64 -0.78 -30.46
CA ASP A 213 -26.86 -1.01 -29.68
C ASP A 213 -26.56 -1.86 -28.44
N GLU A 214 -25.77 -2.94 -28.58
CA GLU A 214 -25.34 -3.77 -27.44
C GLU A 214 -24.49 -2.97 -26.44
N TYR A 215 -23.58 -2.12 -26.93
CA TYR A 215 -22.77 -1.28 -26.08
C TYR A 215 -23.65 -0.39 -25.20
N PHE A 216 -24.59 0.35 -25.78
CA PHE A 216 -25.44 1.25 -25.00
C PHE A 216 -26.40 0.49 -24.08
N ALA A 217 -26.92 -0.66 -24.53
CA ALA A 217 -27.83 -1.47 -23.73
C ALA A 217 -27.16 -2.05 -22.47
N LYS A 218 -25.94 -2.60 -22.61
CA LYS A 218 -25.28 -3.34 -21.53
C LYS A 218 -24.21 -2.55 -20.78
N ASN A 219 -23.77 -1.40 -21.28
CA ASN A 219 -22.69 -0.65 -20.65
C ASN A 219 -22.97 -0.35 -19.18
N GLN A 220 -24.20 0.07 -18.87
CA GLN A 220 -24.57 0.40 -17.50
C GLN A 220 -24.52 -0.82 -16.57
N ASP A 221 -24.93 -1.99 -17.06
CA ASP A 221 -24.97 -3.24 -16.29
C ASP A 221 -23.59 -3.67 -15.78
N TYR A 222 -22.53 -3.38 -16.55
CA TYR A 222 -21.15 -3.64 -16.15
C TYR A 222 -20.52 -2.46 -15.40
N PHE A 223 -20.90 -1.23 -15.76
CA PHE A 223 -20.30 -0.03 -15.21
C PHE A 223 -20.77 0.28 -13.78
N SER A 224 -22.07 0.19 -13.51
CA SER A 224 -22.64 0.51 -12.20
C SER A 224 -22.05 -0.33 -11.06
N PRO A 225 -21.96 -1.67 -11.16
CA PRO A 225 -21.39 -2.49 -10.09
C PRO A 225 -19.93 -2.14 -9.77
N ALA A 226 -19.12 -1.85 -10.80
CA ALA A 226 -17.73 -1.45 -10.62
C ALA A 226 -17.61 -0.11 -9.87
N ILE A 227 -18.45 0.87 -10.21
CA ILE A 227 -18.48 2.18 -9.54
C ILE A 227 -18.98 2.08 -8.10
N GLU A 228 -20.00 1.27 -7.84
CA GLU A 228 -20.53 1.07 -6.50
C GLU A 228 -19.46 0.48 -5.56
N LEU A 229 -18.79 -0.60 -5.98
CA LEU A 229 -17.72 -1.23 -5.20
C LEU A 229 -16.51 -0.30 -5.03
N ARG A 230 -16.13 0.43 -6.09
CA ARG A 230 -15.08 1.47 -6.01
C ARG A 230 -15.42 2.54 -4.98
N ASN A 231 -16.68 2.95 -4.87
CA ASN A 231 -17.11 3.93 -3.86
C ASN A 231 -17.08 3.33 -2.46
N LYS A 232 -17.50 2.09 -2.28
CA LYS A 232 -17.37 1.37 -1.00
C LYS A 232 -15.90 1.26 -0.57
N PHE A 233 -14.99 0.89 -1.48
CA PHE A 233 -13.55 0.87 -1.21
C PHE A 233 -13.04 2.25 -0.78
N LYS A 234 -13.43 3.32 -1.48
CA LYS A 234 -13.05 4.70 -1.12
C LYS A 234 -13.49 5.06 0.30
N ASP A 235 -14.73 4.76 0.65
CA ASP A 235 -15.31 5.15 1.94
C ASP A 235 -14.68 4.34 3.09
N LEU A 236 -14.44 3.04 2.88
CA LEU A 236 -13.68 2.20 3.81
C LEU A 236 -12.22 2.64 3.94
N GLY A 237 -11.56 2.95 2.83
CA GLY A 237 -10.19 3.47 2.81
C GLY A 237 -10.08 4.79 3.58
N LYS A 238 -11.04 5.71 3.40
CA LYS A 238 -11.10 6.95 4.18
C LYS A 238 -11.27 6.67 5.68
N LYS A 239 -12.11 5.70 6.06
CA LYS A 239 -12.29 5.34 7.46
C LYS A 239 -10.98 4.81 8.05
N TYR A 240 -10.35 3.85 7.37
CA TYR A 240 -9.07 3.25 7.77
C TYR A 240 -7.96 4.29 7.96
N LEU A 241 -7.86 5.27 7.06
CA LEU A 241 -6.81 6.29 7.09
C LEU A 241 -7.01 7.38 8.16
N ASN A 242 -8.20 7.45 8.76
CA ASN A 242 -8.55 8.44 9.79
C ASN A 242 -8.65 7.82 11.19
N GLU A 243 -8.49 6.50 11.33
CA GLU A 243 -8.38 5.78 12.61
C GLU A 243 -6.95 5.87 13.17
#